data_AF-W4PJ91-F1
#
_entry.id   AF-W4PJ91-F1
#
_cell.length_a   1.000
_cell.length_b   1.000
_cell.length_c   1.000
_cell.angle_alpha   90.00
_cell.angle_beta   90.00
_cell.angle_gamma   90.00
#
_symmetry.space_group_name_H-M   'P 1'
#
loop_
_entity.id
_entity.type
_entity.pdbx_description
1 polymer ?
#
loop_
_entity_poly.entity_id
_entity_poly.type
_entity_poly.pdbx_seq_one_letter_code
_entity_poly.pdbx_strand_id
1 'polypeptide(L)' 'MVMGLEKAMVFCQTHPAIEACFIYSDENGELKTHFTEGMKKFVSVAK' A
#
# COMPACT_ATOMS: atom_id res chain seq x y z
N MET A 1 4.06 10.28 -3.36
CA MET A 1 4.94 9.41 -4.19
C MET A 1 5.07 10.00 -5.58
N VAL A 2 6.26 9.96 -6.19
CA VAL A 2 6.50 10.50 -7.54
C VAL A 2 5.86 9.65 -8.65
N MET A 3 5.74 8.33 -8.46
CA MET A 3 5.23 7.39 -9.48
C MET A 3 3.70 7.33 -9.58
N GLY A 4 2.96 7.92 -8.64
CA GLY A 4 1.51 7.72 -8.51
C GLY A 4 1.15 6.38 -7.85
N LEU A 5 -0.06 6.31 -7.30
CA LEU A 5 -0.52 5.19 -6.45
C LEU A 5 -0.55 3.85 -7.22
N GLU A 6 -1.20 3.82 -8.39
CA GLU A 6 -1.38 2.59 -9.16
C GLU A 6 -0.04 1.99 -9.62
N LYS A 7 0.83 2.81 -10.20
CA LYS A 7 2.16 2.35 -10.65
C LYS A 7 3.01 1.87 -9.50
N ALA A 8 2.93 2.53 -8.34
CA ALA A 8 3.66 2.11 -7.17
C ALA A 8 3.13 0.78 -6.59
N MET A 9 1.81 0.54 -6.61
CA MET A 9 1.23 -0.76 -6.24
C MET A 9 1.73 -1.88 -7.16
N VAL A 10 1.69 -1.68 -8.48
CA VAL A 10 2.20 -2.66 -9.46
C VAL A 10 3.70 -2.91 -9.28
N PHE A 11 4.47 -1.85 -9.00
CA PHE A 11 5.90 -1.97 -8.74
C PHE A 11 6.19 -2.82 -7.50
N CYS A 12 5.44 -2.61 -6.41
CA CYS A 12 5.59 -3.43 -5.20
C CYS A 12 5.11 -4.87 -5.39
N GLN A 13 4.09 -5.11 -6.23
CA GLN A 13 3.65 -6.48 -6.56
C GLN A 13 4.69 -7.25 -7.37
N THR A 14 5.41 -6.57 -8.27
CA THR A 14 6.48 -7.19 -9.07
C THR A 14 7.78 -7.39 -8.29
N HIS A 15 7.96 -6.68 -7.17
CA HIS A 15 9.13 -6.78 -6.31
C HIS A 15 8.70 -7.18 -4.89
N PRO A 16 8.40 -8.48 -4.63
CA PRO A 16 7.87 -8.95 -3.34
C PRO A 16 8.83 -8.75 -2.15
N ALA A 17 10.09 -8.39 -2.41
CA ALA A 17 11.03 -7.95 -1.38
C ALA A 17 10.70 -6.55 -0.80
N ILE A 18 9.83 -5.79 -1.46
CA ILE A 18 9.47 -4.43 -1.06
C ILE A 18 8.18 -4.46 -0.26
N GLU A 19 8.29 -4.01 0.98
CA GLU A 19 7.17 -3.89 1.91
C GLU A 19 6.75 -2.43 1.96
N ALA A 20 5.50 -2.15 1.59
CA ALA A 20 4.98 -0.79 1.53
C ALA A 20 3.58 -0.68 2.14
N CYS A 21 3.34 0.46 2.79
CA CYS A 21 2.05 0.94 3.23
C CYS A 21 1.69 2.17 2.39
N PHE A 22 0.55 2.12 1.72
CA PHE A 22 0.00 3.20 0.93
C PHE A 22 -1.12 3.84 1.72
N ILE A 23 -0.95 5.11 2.07
CA ILE A 23 -1.99 5.94 2.70
C ILE A 23 -2.36 7.01 1.67
N TYR A 24 -3.62 7.04 1.26
CA TYR A 24 -4.10 7.94 0.21
C TYR A 24 -5.56 8.32 0.44
N SER A 25 -5.99 9.43 -0.13
CA SER A 25 -7.40 9.80 -0.20
C SER A 25 -7.99 9.28 -1.50
N ASP A 26 -9.20 8.71 -1.45
CA ASP A 26 -9.95 8.38 -2.65
C ASP A 26 -10.56 9.64 -3.29
N GLU A 27 -11.33 9.46 -4.36
CA GLU A 27 -11.98 10.56 -5.08
C GLU A 27 -13.01 11.31 -4.23
N ASN A 28 -13.54 10.69 -3.18
CA ASN A 28 -14.46 11.30 -2.21
C ASN A 28 -13.72 11.99 -1.05
N GLY A 29 -12.38 11.95 -1.03
CA GLY A 29 -11.56 12.46 0.07
C GLY A 29 -11.47 11.52 1.28
N GLU A 30 -12.04 10.31 1.19
CA GLU A 30 -11.95 9.30 2.25
C GLU A 30 -10.53 8.75 2.33
N LEU A 31 -9.98 8.72 3.55
CA LEU A 31 -8.68 8.11 3.78
C LEU A 31 -8.78 6.58 3.60
N LYS A 32 -8.00 6.06 2.67
CA LYS A 32 -7.83 4.63 2.41
C LYS A 32 -6.39 4.22 2.70
N THR A 33 -6.25 2.95 3.07
CA THR A 33 -4.96 2.33 3.37
C THR A 33 -4.83 1.03 2.61
N HIS A 34 -3.71 0.83 1.94
CA HIS A 34 -3.39 -0.40 1.23
C HIS A 34 -2.01 -0.91 1.66
N PHE A 35 -1.88 -2.21 1.85
CA PHE A 35 -0.64 -2.85 2.32
C PHE A 35 -0.21 -3.93 1.35
N THR A 36 1.09 -3.98 1.05
CA THR A 36 1.66 -5.11 0.30
C THR A 36 1.58 -6.40 1.12
N GLU A 37 1.62 -7.56 0.46
CA GLU A 37 1.46 -8.85 1.14
C GLU A 37 2.53 -9.09 2.23
N GLY A 38 3.76 -8.64 2.01
CA GLY A 38 4.80 -8.66 3.05
C GLY A 38 4.44 -7.79 4.26
N MET A 39 4.01 -6.55 3.99
CA MET A 39 3.63 -5.58 5.02
C MET A 39 2.42 -6.05 5.87
N LYS A 40 1.47 -6.78 5.29
CA LYS A 40 0.30 -7.33 6.02
C LYS A 40 0.71 -8.21 7.21
N LYS A 41 1.88 -8.88 7.15
CA LYS A 41 2.40 -9.71 8.25
C LYS A 41 2.78 -8.89 9.48
N PHE A 42 3.15 -7.62 9.28
CA PHE A 42 3.56 -6.70 10.34
C PHE A 42 2.40 -5.86 10.87
N VAL A 43 1.38 -5.61 10.03
CA VAL A 43 0.23 -4.76 10.37
C VAL A 43 -0.93 -5.53 11.01
N SER A 44 -0.87 -6.87 11.05
CA SER A 44 -1.82 -7.71 11.79
C SER A 44 -1.60 -7.64 13.31
N VAL A 45 -1.82 -6.47 13.92
CA VAL A 45 -2.15 -6.32 15.34
C VAL A 45 -3.22 -5.25 15.48
N ALA A 46 -4.48 -5.69 15.48
CA ALA A 46 -5.56 -5.24 16.38
C ALA A 46 -6.85 -5.99 15.96
N LYS A 47 -7.16 -7.06 16.68
CA LYS A 47 -8.49 -7.67 16.71
C LYS A 47 -9.31 -6.94 17.76
#